data_AF-A0A9D9V194-F1
#
_entry.id   AF-A0A9D9V194-F1
#
_cell.length_a   1.000
_cell.length_b   1.000
_cell.length_c   1.000
_cell.angle_alpha   90.00
_cell.angle_beta   90.00
_cell.angle_gamma   90.00
#
_symmetry.space_group_name_H-M   'P 1'
#
loop_
_entity.id
_entity.type
_entity.pdbx_description
1 polymer ?
#
loop_
_entity_poly.entity_id
_entity_poly.type
_entity_poly.pdbx_seq_one_letter_code
_entity_poly.pdbx_strand_id
1 'polypeptide(L)'
;MEDIVGIKFIDREEGQGAVITWGRLFHPVDDSELLVLVQKKLFHYGVKNIESIELCYALFEISNQPYFYECLSYFIQHPIPRGNKYESWARKKRKALRKGQDISFLGFEKQYFDYLERKKDGILL
;
A
#
# COMPACT_ATOMS: atom_id res chain seq x y z
N MET A 1 5.29 -15.50 6.20
CA MET A 1 4.97 -14.20 5.57
C MET A 1 3.52 -14.16 5.16
N GLU A 2 2.84 -13.04 5.37
CA GLU A 2 1.46 -12.78 4.94
C GLU A 2 1.37 -12.64 3.40
N ASP A 3 0.23 -13.02 2.82
CA ASP A 3 -0.03 -12.92 1.37
C ASP A 3 -0.22 -11.47 0.91
N ILE A 4 -0.94 -10.69 1.73
CA ILE A 4 -1.23 -9.27 1.56
C ILE A 4 -0.61 -8.55 2.76
N VAL A 5 0.10 -7.46 2.51
CA VAL A 5 0.79 -6.68 3.55
C VAL A 5 0.44 -5.21 3.46
N GLY A 6 0.45 -4.57 4.62
CA GLY A 6 0.40 -3.12 4.75
C GLY A 6 1.81 -2.56 4.86
N ILE A 7 2.07 -1.41 4.26
CA ILE A 7 3.29 -0.63 4.46
C ILE A 7 2.86 0.77 4.84
N LYS A 8 3.31 1.25 5.99
CA LYS A 8 3.10 2.63 6.45
C LYS A 8 4.35 3.45 6.19
N PHE A 9 4.16 4.74 5.97
CA PHE A 9 5.25 5.67 5.76
C PHE A 9 4.89 7.06 6.29
N ILE A 10 5.92 7.86 6.55
CA ILE A 10 5.79 9.27 6.91
C ILE A 10 6.40 10.09 5.78
N ASP A 11 5.57 10.93 5.15
CA ASP A 11 6.03 12.02 4.29
C ASP A 11 6.15 13.31 5.09
N ARG A 12 7.24 14.04 4.89
CA ARG A 12 7.53 15.29 5.62
C ARG A 12 6.51 16.40 5.38
N GLU A 13 5.89 16.46 4.21
CA GLU A 13 4.94 17.50 3.83
C GLU A 13 3.49 17.06 4.08
N GLU A 14 3.17 15.84 3.67
CA GLU A 14 1.80 15.32 3.64
C GLU A 14 1.42 14.51 4.90
N GLY A 15 2.41 14.12 5.70
CA GLY A 15 2.23 13.37 6.95
C GLY A 15 2.18 11.85 6.73
N GLN A 16 1.43 11.17 7.60
CA GLN A 16 1.33 9.71 7.55
C GLN A 16 0.49 9.23 6.36
N GLY A 17 1.02 8.25 5.64
CA GLY A 17 0.34 7.54 4.57
C GLY A 17 0.58 6.05 4.65
N ALA A 18 -0.16 5.30 3.84
CA ALA A 18 0.02 3.85 3.77
C ALA A 18 -0.28 3.29 2.37
N VAL A 19 0.21 2.08 2.12
CA VAL A 19 -0.16 1.27 0.95
C VAL A 19 -0.52 -0.16 1.35
N ILE A 20 -1.33 -0.81 0.53
CA ILE A 20 -1.52 -2.27 0.54
C ILE A 20 -0.85 -2.87 -0.70
N THR A 21 -0.18 -4.00 -0.52
CA THR A 21 0.48 -4.74 -1.60
C THR A 21 0.64 -6.24 -1.31
N TRP A 22 1.24 -6.99 -2.23
CA TRP A 22 1.55 -8.41 -2.08
C TRP A 22 2.83 -8.63 -1.26
N GLY A 23 2.77 -9.44 -0.20
CA GLY A 23 3.92 -9.75 0.65
C GLY A 23 4.83 -10.84 0.09
N ARG A 24 4.26 -11.98 -0.34
CA ARG A 24 5.01 -13.21 -0.68
C ARG A 24 5.79 -13.20 -2.00
N LEU A 25 6.01 -12.04 -2.63
CA LEU A 25 6.60 -12.01 -3.97
C LEU A 25 8.11 -12.15 -3.99
N PHE A 26 8.82 -11.60 -3.00
CA PHE A 26 10.29 -11.54 -2.99
C PHE A 26 10.88 -12.59 -2.05
N HIS A 27 11.41 -12.17 -0.90
CA HIS A 27 11.96 -13.05 0.12
C HIS A 27 10.93 -13.29 1.23
N PRO A 28 10.81 -14.52 1.79
CA PRO A 28 9.79 -14.83 2.80
C PRO A 28 10.02 -14.16 4.17
N VAL A 29 11.20 -13.57 4.39
CA VAL A 29 11.62 -12.99 5.67
C VAL A 29 12.20 -11.57 5.52
N ASP A 30 12.78 -11.26 4.37
CA ASP A 30 13.47 -9.98 4.14
C ASP A 30 12.58 -9.13 3.23
N ASP A 31 12.06 -8.05 3.78
CA ASP A 31 11.16 -7.12 3.10
C ASP A 31 11.91 -5.96 2.43
N SER A 32 13.24 -5.89 2.54
CA SER A 32 14.05 -4.79 2.01
C SER A 32 13.81 -4.53 0.52
N GLU A 33 13.75 -5.58 -0.32
CA GLU A 33 13.47 -5.41 -1.76
C GLU A 33 12.06 -4.83 -2.00
N LEU A 34 11.07 -5.28 -1.21
CA LEU A 34 9.70 -4.79 -1.30
C LEU A 34 9.62 -3.30 -0.90
N LEU A 35 10.20 -2.94 0.24
CA LEU A 35 10.18 -1.58 0.76
C LEU A 35 10.88 -0.61 -0.20
N VAL A 36 12.08 -0.96 -0.69
CA VAL A 36 12.82 -0.13 -1.68
C VAL A 36 12.01 0.07 -2.95
N LEU A 37 11.34 -0.98 -3.43
CA LEU A 37 10.53 -0.90 -4.63
C LEU A 37 9.30 -0.01 -4.41
N VAL A 38 8.59 -0.19 -3.30
CA VAL A 38 7.41 0.61 -2.95
C VAL A 38 7.80 2.08 -2.78
N GLN A 39 8.87 2.37 -2.03
CA GLN A 39 9.41 3.72 -1.84
C GLN A 39 9.64 4.44 -3.18
N LYS A 40 10.25 3.76 -4.16
CA LYS A 40 10.49 4.32 -5.51
C LYS A 40 9.20 4.63 -6.27
N LYS A 41 8.10 3.94 -5.97
CA LYS A 41 6.81 4.13 -6.64
C LYS A 41 5.90 5.13 -5.94
N LEU A 42 6.11 5.38 -4.67
CA LEU A 42 5.36 6.37 -3.89
C LEU A 42 5.42 7.79 -4.50
N PHE A 43 6.52 8.14 -5.18
CA PHE A 43 6.62 9.40 -5.94
C PHE A 43 5.51 9.62 -6.98
N HIS A 44 4.96 8.55 -7.56
CA HIS A 44 3.85 8.67 -8.52
C HIS A 44 2.51 9.03 -7.85
N TYR A 45 2.42 8.90 -6.53
CA TYR A 45 1.24 9.24 -5.73
C TYR A 45 1.37 10.59 -5.01
N GLY A 46 2.37 11.40 -5.38
CA GLY A 46 2.59 12.72 -4.78
C GLY A 46 3.38 12.71 -3.47
N VAL A 47 3.87 11.54 -3.04
CA VAL A 47 4.82 11.42 -1.91
C VAL A 47 6.17 11.97 -2.36
N LYS A 48 6.78 12.89 -1.62
CA LYS A 48 8.02 13.57 -2.06
C LYS A 48 9.19 13.35 -1.11
N ASN A 49 8.93 13.29 0.19
CA ASN A 49 9.95 13.37 1.23
C ASN A 49 9.69 12.30 2.29
N ILE A 50 9.96 11.03 1.96
CA ILE A 50 9.77 9.90 2.87
C ILE A 50 10.82 9.93 3.98
N GLU A 51 10.39 10.18 5.21
CA GLU A 51 11.24 10.14 6.41
C GLU A 51 11.36 8.72 6.97
N SER A 52 10.27 7.95 6.91
CA SER A 52 10.24 6.55 7.33
C SER A 52 9.32 5.74 6.44
N ILE A 53 9.63 4.46 6.26
CA ILE A 53 8.81 3.48 5.56
C ILE A 53 9.04 2.12 6.23
N GLU A 54 7.97 1.46 6.62
CA GLU A 54 8.05 0.18 7.33
C GLU A 54 6.87 -0.72 7.00
N LEU A 55 7.12 -2.03 7.03
CA LEU A 55 6.07 -3.03 6.93
C LEU A 55 5.23 -3.00 8.21
N CYS A 56 3.91 -3.03 8.06
CA CYS A 56 3.01 -3.24 9.20
C CYS A 56 3.19 -4.66 9.73
N TYR A 57 3.19 -4.81 11.06
CA TYR A 57 3.05 -6.10 11.71
C TYR A 57 1.71 -6.76 11.34
N ALA A 58 0.64 -5.96 11.24
CA ALA A 58 -0.67 -6.42 10.81
C ALA A 58 -1.44 -5.36 10.01
N LEU A 59 -2.35 -5.81 9.14
CA LEU A 59 -3.15 -4.91 8.30
C LEU A 59 -4.02 -3.92 9.09
N PHE A 60 -4.42 -4.26 10.33
CA PHE A 60 -5.25 -3.37 11.15
C PHE A 60 -4.55 -2.04 11.49
N GLU A 61 -3.21 -2.00 11.48
CA GLU A 61 -2.45 -0.77 11.80
C GLU A 61 -2.73 0.38 10.83
N ILE A 62 -3.23 0.06 9.64
CA ILE A 62 -3.56 1.03 8.60
C ILE A 62 -5.06 0.99 8.23
N SER A 63 -5.90 0.36 9.07
CA SER A 63 -7.34 0.24 8.78
C SER A 63 -8.12 1.54 8.92
N ASN A 64 -7.53 2.56 9.57
CA ASN A 64 -8.08 3.91 9.65
C ASN A 64 -7.82 4.73 8.38
N GLN A 65 -7.06 4.20 7.42
CA GLN A 65 -6.69 4.96 6.21
C GLN A 65 -7.86 5.06 5.23
N PRO A 66 -7.94 6.17 4.46
CA PRO A 66 -9.15 6.57 3.73
C PRO A 66 -9.72 5.51 2.77
N TYR A 67 -8.83 4.86 2.01
CA TYR A 67 -9.22 3.87 0.98
C TYR A 67 -8.87 2.43 1.38
N PHE A 68 -8.72 2.16 2.68
CA PHE A 68 -8.23 0.87 3.17
C PHE A 68 -9.08 -0.31 2.67
N TYR A 69 -10.40 -0.24 2.83
CA TYR A 69 -11.28 -1.37 2.52
C TYR A 69 -11.47 -1.59 1.02
N GLU A 70 -11.50 -0.54 0.22
CA GLU A 70 -11.55 -0.58 -1.24
C GLU A 70 -10.28 -1.23 -1.79
N CYS A 71 -9.13 -0.79 -1.29
CA CYS A 71 -7.84 -1.35 -1.69
C CYS A 71 -7.71 -2.80 -1.23
N LEU A 72 -8.05 -3.12 0.01
CA LEU A 72 -8.01 -4.50 0.50
C LEU A 72 -8.94 -5.41 -0.33
N SER A 73 -10.14 -4.92 -0.66
CA SER A 73 -11.11 -5.63 -1.50
C SER A 73 -10.53 -6.00 -2.87
N TYR A 74 -9.75 -5.11 -3.48
CA TYR A 74 -9.03 -5.42 -4.70
C TYR A 74 -8.10 -6.63 -4.52
N PHE A 75 -7.26 -6.67 -3.49
CA PHE A 75 -6.32 -7.78 -3.32
C PHE A 75 -7.00 -9.11 -2.98
N ILE A 76 -8.00 -9.11 -2.09
CA ILE A 76 -8.69 -10.36 -1.68
C ILE A 76 -9.46 -11.01 -2.85
N GLN A 77 -9.92 -10.22 -3.82
CA GLN A 77 -10.60 -10.73 -5.02
C GLN A 77 -9.64 -11.39 -6.03
N HIS A 78 -8.32 -11.28 -5.83
CA HIS A 78 -7.30 -11.84 -6.71
C HIS A 78 -6.55 -13.00 -6.02
N PRO A 79 -7.17 -14.19 -5.91
CA PRO A 79 -6.60 -15.29 -5.14
C PRO A 79 -5.24 -15.76 -5.68
N ILE A 80 -4.37 -16.14 -4.74
CA ILE A 80 -3.04 -16.67 -5.05
C ILE A 80 -3.16 -18.14 -5.47
N PRO A 81 -2.71 -18.51 -6.68
CA PRO A 81 -2.76 -19.89 -7.12
C PRO A 81 -1.74 -20.74 -6.35
N ARG A 82 -2.11 -21.98 -6.03
CA ARG A 82 -1.26 -22.95 -5.34
C ARG A 82 -0.50 -23.86 -6.31
N GLY A 83 0.58 -24.48 -5.83
CA GLY A 83 1.37 -25.48 -6.56
C GLY A 83 2.08 -24.90 -7.79
N ASN A 84 2.15 -25.67 -8.87
CA ASN A 84 2.95 -25.35 -10.06
C ASN A 84 2.60 -24.02 -10.75
N LYS A 85 1.41 -23.46 -10.48
CA LYS A 85 0.99 -22.17 -11.02
C LYS A 85 1.55 -20.98 -10.24
N TYR A 86 1.99 -21.18 -9.00
CA TYR A 86 2.48 -20.12 -8.10
C TYR A 86 3.63 -19.32 -8.72
N GLU A 87 4.68 -19.98 -9.21
CA GLU A 87 5.85 -19.27 -9.73
C GLU A 87 5.51 -18.38 -10.93
N SER A 88 4.65 -18.87 -11.81
CA SER A 88 4.21 -18.13 -12.99
C SER A 88 3.43 -16.86 -12.59
N TRP A 89 2.58 -16.98 -11.56
CA TRP A 89 1.82 -15.89 -10.98
C TRP A 89 2.73 -14.90 -10.25
N ALA A 90 3.63 -15.39 -9.40
CA ALA A 90 4.57 -14.57 -8.64
C ALA A 90 5.46 -13.74 -9.58
N ARG A 91 5.96 -14.34 -10.67
CA ARG A 91 6.71 -13.62 -11.70
C ARG A 91 5.89 -12.51 -12.36
N LYS A 92 4.61 -12.76 -12.68
CA LYS A 92 3.70 -11.75 -13.25
C LYS A 92 3.47 -10.60 -12.26
N LYS A 93 3.21 -10.93 -10.99
CA LYS A 93 2.97 -9.96 -9.92
C LYS A 93 4.21 -9.12 -9.59
N ARG A 94 5.41 -9.70 -9.52
CA ARG A 94 6.67 -8.93 -9.41
C ARG A 94 6.82 -7.92 -10.56
N LYS A 95 6.49 -8.33 -11.80
CA LYS A 95 6.56 -7.44 -12.97
C LYS A 95 5.56 -6.28 -12.87
N ALA A 96 4.33 -6.56 -12.44
CA ALA A 96 3.31 -5.54 -12.21
C ALA A 96 3.68 -4.60 -11.06
N LEU A 97 4.20 -5.14 -9.95
CA LEU A 97 4.70 -4.37 -8.82
C LEU A 97 5.84 -3.42 -9.21
N ARG A 98 6.83 -3.89 -9.99
CA ARG A 98 7.92 -3.05 -10.54
C ARG A 98 7.41 -1.91 -11.43
N LYS A 99 6.20 -2.02 -11.96
CA LYS A 99 5.51 -0.96 -12.71
C LYS A 99 4.63 -0.06 -11.83
N GLY A 100 4.48 -0.36 -10.55
CA GLY A 100 3.58 0.33 -9.61
C GLY A 100 2.12 -0.16 -9.65
N GLN A 101 1.80 -1.20 -10.41
CA GLN A 101 0.41 -1.61 -10.67
C GLN A 101 -0.23 -2.45 -9.56
N ASP A 102 0.56 -3.08 -8.70
CA ASP A 102 0.10 -3.86 -7.54
C ASP A 102 0.45 -3.13 -6.22
N ILE A 103 0.47 -1.79 -6.24
CA ILE A 103 0.65 -0.92 -5.06
C ILE A 103 -0.60 -0.07 -4.96
N SER A 104 -1.40 -0.28 -3.93
CA SER A 104 -2.61 0.52 -3.70
C SER A 104 -2.35 1.55 -2.61
N PHE A 105 -2.29 2.81 -3.00
CA PHE A 105 -2.15 3.93 -2.08
C PHE A 105 -3.45 4.19 -1.34
N LEU A 106 -3.39 4.24 -0.01
CA LEU A 106 -4.57 4.38 0.84
C LEU A 106 -4.98 5.83 1.10
N GLY A 107 -4.17 6.79 0.64
CA GLY A 107 -4.31 8.21 0.97
C GLY A 107 -3.35 8.63 2.08
N PHE A 108 -3.27 9.94 2.28
CA PHE A 108 -2.69 10.53 3.47
C PHE A 108 -3.80 10.75 4.50
N GLU A 109 -3.49 10.46 5.76
CA GLU A 109 -4.44 10.62 6.86
C GLU A 109 -4.93 12.07 6.98
N LYS A 110 -4.00 13.04 6.87
CA LYS A 110 -4.31 14.47 6.89
C LYS A 110 -5.31 14.88 5.82
N GLN A 111 -5.12 14.43 4.59
CA GLN A 111 -5.99 14.81 3.45
C GLN A 111 -7.44 14.36 3.67
N TYR A 112 -7.64 13.25 4.38
CA TYR A 112 -8.96 12.75 4.69
C TYR A 112 -9.62 13.49 5.84
N PHE A 113 -8.87 13.85 6.88
CA PHE A 113 -9.37 14.74 7.92
C PHE A 113 -9.81 16.09 7.33
N ASP A 114 -8.98 16.69 6.48
CA ASP A 114 -9.31 17.94 5.77
C ASP A 114 -10.59 17.81 4.92
N TYR A 115 -10.78 16.66 4.25
CA TYR A 115 -12.01 16.36 3.50
C TYR A 115 -13.24 16.28 4.42
N LEU A 116 -13.14 15.55 5.53
CA LEU A 116 -14.24 15.39 6.48
C LEU A 116 -14.65 16.72 7.13
N GLU A 117 -13.69 17.57 7.47
CA GLU A 117 -13.95 18.91 8.01
C GLU A 117 -14.68 19.78 6.98
N ARG A 118 -14.18 19.86 5.74
CA ARG A 118 -14.84 20.63 4.67
C ARG A 118 -16.24 20.14 4.36
N LYS A 119 -16.48 18.82 4.43
CA LYS A 119 -17.80 18.24 4.25
C LYS A 119 -18.74 18.61 5.40
N LYS A 120 -18.25 18.58 6.64
CA LYS A 120 -19.00 19.00 7.82
C LYS A 120 -19.38 20.49 7.76
N ASP A 121 -18.50 21.33 7.23
CA ASP A 121 -18.70 22.76 7.08
C ASP A 121 -19.57 23.14 5.85
N GLY A 122 -20.05 22.15 5.09
CA GLY A 122 -20.88 22.37 3.91
C GLY A 122 -20.13 22.97 2.71
N ILE A 123 -18.80 22.93 2.72
CA ILE A 123 -17.93 23.46 1.66
C ILE A 123 -17.85 22.46 0.49
N LEU A 124 -18.00 21.17 0.77
CA LEU A 124 -18.08 20.11 -0.24
C LEU A 124 -19.51 19.57 -0.29
N LEU A 125 -20.16 19.70 -1.46
CA LEU A 125 -21.48 19.15 -1.78
C LEU A 125 -21.47 17.62 -1.79
#